data_AF-A0A6G3X6M9-F1
#
_entry.id   AF-A0A6G3X6M9-F1
#
_cell.length_a   1.000
_cell.length_b   1.000
_cell.length_c   1.000
_cell.angle_alpha   90.00
_cell.angle_beta   90.00
_cell.angle_gamma   90.00
#
_symmetry.space_group_name_H-M   'P 1'
#
loop_
_entity.id
_entity.type
_entity.pdbx_description
1 polymer ?
#
loop_
_entity_poly.entity_id
_entity_poly.type
_entity_poly.pdbx_seq_one_letter_code
_entity_poly.pdbx_strand_id
1 'polypeptide(L)'
;DHRATPLADLDRYDVVLDTVGTEHRALQRRLTADGRLVSIAFDIDRPVRSIGWILGSAVQGHRRVRFFSGNPKHDLLAELTAYVEREDLRPVVDTVRPLAEIAAAHRALEAGGVRGKHVIGLV
;
A
#
# COMPACT_ATOMS: atom_id res chain seq x y z
N ASP A 1 -15.25 0.04 -6.30
CA ASP A 1 -14.54 1.32 -6.48
C ASP A 1 -14.44 1.99 -5.12
N HIS A 2 -13.25 2.40 -4.66
CA HIS A 2 -13.09 3.06 -3.36
C HIS A 2 -13.83 4.41 -3.29
N ARG A 3 -14.23 4.98 -4.43
CA ARG A 3 -15.01 6.23 -4.50
C ARG A 3 -16.52 6.03 -4.40
N ALA A 4 -17.00 4.81 -4.64
CA ALA A 4 -18.43 4.51 -4.73
C ALA A 4 -18.96 3.66 -3.57
N THR A 5 -18.07 2.92 -2.89
CA THR A 5 -18.46 1.99 -1.82
C THR A 5 -17.91 2.49 -0.48
N PRO A 6 -18.79 2.92 0.44
CA PRO A 6 -18.38 3.25 1.81
C PRO A 6 -17.72 2.06 2.51
N LEU A 7 -16.66 2.30 3.30
CA LEU A 7 -16.00 1.25 4.07
C LEU A 7 -16.95 0.49 5.02
N ALA A 8 -18.02 1.16 5.48
CA ALA A 8 -19.03 0.58 6.36
C ALA A 8 -19.89 -0.50 5.68
N ASP A 9 -19.90 -0.53 4.34
CA ASP A 9 -20.72 -1.45 3.54
C ASP A 9 -19.90 -2.66 3.06
N LEU A 10 -18.59 -2.67 3.34
CA LEU A 10 -17.72 -3.80 3.04
C LEU A 10 -17.89 -4.94 4.05
N ASP A 11 -17.69 -6.17 3.57
CA ASP A 11 -17.67 -7.40 4.39
C ASP A 11 -16.51 -7.42 5.39
N ARG A 12 -16.41 -8.54 6.14
CA ARG A 12 -15.26 -8.81 6.99
C ARG A 12 -14.17 -9.56 6.23
N TYR A 13 -12.91 -9.21 6.51
CA TYR A 13 -11.73 -9.78 5.86
C TYR A 13 -10.75 -10.32 6.91
N ASP A 14 -10.05 -11.40 6.55
CA ASP A 14 -8.96 -11.93 7.36
C ASP A 14 -7.70 -11.07 7.28
N VAL A 15 -7.50 -10.37 6.16
CA VAL A 15 -6.40 -9.45 5.96
C VAL A 15 -6.91 -8.19 5.26
N VAL A 16 -6.58 -7.04 5.83
CA VAL A 16 -6.72 -5.73 5.17
C VAL A 16 -5.32 -5.17 4.98
N LEU A 17 -4.93 -4.87 3.74
CA LEU A 17 -3.70 -4.16 3.41
C LEU A 17 -4.03 -2.69 3.15
N ASP A 18 -3.65 -1.82 4.08
CA ASP A 18 -3.87 -0.39 4.02
C ASP A 18 -2.64 0.34 3.47
N THR A 19 -2.80 0.94 2.30
CA THR A 19 -1.77 1.74 1.63
C THR A 19 -2.11 3.23 1.60
N VAL A 20 -3.18 3.65 2.29
CA VAL A 20 -3.63 5.04 2.36
C VAL A 20 -3.33 5.62 3.74
N GLY A 21 -3.38 4.81 4.80
CA GLY A 21 -3.00 5.24 6.15
C GLY A 21 -4.08 6.07 6.86
N THR A 22 -5.30 6.08 6.34
CA THR A 22 -6.44 6.79 6.92
C THR A 22 -7.51 5.81 7.41
N GLU A 23 -8.42 6.27 8.28
CA GLU A 23 -9.60 5.49 8.68
C GLU A 23 -9.32 4.12 9.35
N HIS A 24 -8.14 3.94 9.95
CA HIS A 24 -7.72 2.70 10.62
C HIS A 24 -8.79 2.04 11.50
N ARG A 25 -9.57 2.82 12.27
CA ARG A 25 -10.65 2.29 13.12
C ARG A 25 -11.80 1.68 12.32
N ALA A 26 -12.15 2.27 11.17
CA ALA A 26 -13.16 1.72 10.28
C ALA A 26 -12.67 0.42 9.64
N LEU A 27 -11.41 0.40 9.17
CA LEU A 27 -10.75 -0.80 8.63
C LEU A 27 -10.65 -1.93 9.66
N GLN A 28 -10.28 -1.62 10.91
CA GLN A 28 -10.25 -2.62 12.00
C GLN A 28 -11.62 -3.24 12.28
N ARG A 29 -12.72 -2.48 12.13
CA ARG A 29 -14.07 -3.04 12.26
C ARG A 29 -14.44 -3.99 11.13
N ARG A 30 -13.74 -3.93 9.99
CA ARG A 30 -13.87 -4.85 8.85
C ARG A 30 -12.98 -6.09 8.97
N LEU A 31 -12.32 -6.33 10.11
CA LEU A 31 -11.60 -7.58 10.31
C LEU A 31 -12.51 -8.68 10.83
N THR A 32 -12.22 -9.93 10.46
CA THR A 32 -12.71 -11.13 11.16
C THR A 32 -12.15 -11.18 12.60
N ALA A 33 -12.59 -12.15 13.40
CA ALA A 33 -12.12 -12.29 14.78
C ALA A 33 -10.59 -12.48 14.85
N ASP A 34 -10.04 -13.25 13.91
CA ASP A 34 -8.61 -13.56 13.79
C ASP A 34 -7.88 -12.69 12.74
N GLY A 35 -8.58 -11.69 12.21
CA GLY A 35 -8.10 -10.86 11.12
C GLY A 35 -6.95 -9.92 11.49
N ARG A 36 -6.22 -9.45 10.48
CA ARG A 36 -5.01 -8.61 10.60
C ARG A 36 -5.09 -7.39 9.68
N LEU A 37 -4.70 -6.25 10.20
CA LEU A 37 -4.51 -5.03 9.41
C LEU A 37 -3.01 -4.87 9.15
N VAL A 38 -2.59 -4.76 7.90
CA VAL A 38 -1.21 -4.45 7.54
C VAL A 38 -1.24 -3.06 6.95
N SER A 39 -0.61 -2.08 7.59
CA SER A 39 -0.58 -0.72 7.07
C SER A 39 0.83 -0.36 6.64
N ILE A 40 0.96 0.20 5.43
CA ILE A 40 2.23 0.57 4.80
C ILE A 40 2.36 2.08 4.58
N ALA A 41 1.30 2.84 4.82
CA ALA A 41 1.26 4.28 4.58
C ALA A 41 1.15 5.08 5.89
N PHE A 42 1.93 6.15 5.95
CA PHE A 42 1.94 7.13 7.04
C PHE A 42 0.93 8.23 6.75
N ASP A 43 0.27 8.75 7.79
CA ASP A 43 -0.38 10.06 7.70
C ASP A 43 0.73 11.12 7.66
N ILE A 44 1.05 11.59 6.46
CA ILE A 44 2.14 12.56 6.19
C ILE A 44 1.82 13.91 6.85
N ASP A 45 0.54 14.23 7.02
CA ASP A 45 0.10 15.49 7.65
C ASP A 45 0.21 15.45 9.18
N ARG A 46 0.25 14.25 9.79
CA ARG A 46 0.32 14.08 11.26
C ARG A 46 1.25 12.93 11.69
N PRO A 47 2.57 13.04 11.44
CA PRO A 47 3.53 11.96 11.63
C PRO A 47 3.61 11.47 13.09
N VAL A 48 3.54 12.37 14.08
CA VAL A 48 3.65 12.04 15.51
C VAL A 48 2.46 11.20 16.01
N ARG A 49 1.24 11.49 15.53
CA ARG A 49 0.03 10.75 15.89
C ARG A 49 -0.02 9.39 15.21
N SER A 50 0.47 9.30 13.98
CA SER A 50 0.63 8.06 13.24
C SER A 50 1.62 7.13 13.95
N ILE A 51 2.79 7.64 14.37
CA ILE A 51 3.80 6.88 15.13
C ILE A 51 3.29 6.44 16.52
N GLY A 52 2.57 7.29 17.25
CA GLY A 52 2.03 6.95 18.57
C GLY A 52 0.95 5.85 18.55
N TRP A 53 0.09 5.83 17.54
CA TRP A 53 -0.88 4.76 17.33
C TRP A 53 -0.21 3.43 16.95
N ILE A 54 0.84 3.50 16.14
CA ILE A 54 1.64 2.37 15.69
C ILE A 54 2.34 1.68 16.88
N LEU A 55 3.02 2.45 17.74
CA LEU A 55 3.68 1.91 18.94
C LEU A 55 2.69 1.31 19.95
N GLY A 56 1.49 1.91 20.10
CA GLY A 56 0.45 1.39 20.99
C GLY A 56 -0.19 0.08 20.52
N SER A 57 -0.27 -0.16 19.21
CA SER A 57 -0.88 -1.37 18.62
C SER A 57 0.08 -2.57 18.52
N ALA A 58 1.37 -2.36 18.80
CA ALA A 58 2.41 -3.38 18.67
C ALA A 58 2.44 -4.38 19.85
N VAL A 59 1.83 -4.05 21.00
CA VAL A 59 2.16 -4.71 22.28
C VAL A 59 1.01 -5.49 22.95
N GLN A 60 -0.28 -5.24 22.64
CA GLN A 60 -1.37 -6.06 23.20
C GLN A 60 -2.61 -6.17 22.28
N GLY A 61 -3.05 -7.41 22.01
CA GLY A 61 -4.40 -7.75 21.52
C GLY A 61 -4.51 -8.43 20.14
N HIS A 62 -5.63 -9.12 19.93
CA HIS A 62 -6.10 -9.61 18.63
C HIS A 62 -6.36 -8.40 17.70
N ARG A 63 -6.04 -8.49 16.39
CA ARG A 63 -6.01 -7.40 15.38
C ARG A 63 -4.70 -6.59 15.29
N ARG A 64 -3.60 -7.31 15.09
CA ARG A 64 -2.23 -6.76 15.00
C ARG A 64 -2.05 -5.87 13.77
N VAL A 65 -1.38 -4.73 13.94
CA VAL A 65 -0.81 -3.94 12.84
C VAL A 65 0.59 -4.47 12.55
N ARG A 66 0.84 -4.98 11.34
CA ARG A 66 2.18 -5.43 10.90
C ARG A 66 2.79 -4.41 9.95
N PHE A 67 4.03 -4.06 10.23
CA PHE A 67 4.83 -3.15 9.41
C PHE A 67 5.35 -3.87 8.16
N PHE A 68 5.23 -3.22 7.01
CA PHE A 68 5.98 -3.60 5.82
C PHE A 68 7.34 -2.90 5.83
N SER A 69 8.41 -3.68 5.96
CA SER A 69 9.77 -3.16 5.79
C SER A 69 10.10 -3.16 4.30
N GLY A 70 10.34 -1.97 3.74
CA GLY A 70 10.77 -1.76 2.36
C GLY A 70 12.24 -2.14 2.10
N ASN A 71 12.70 -3.26 2.66
CA ASN A 71 14.05 -3.79 2.43
C ASN A 71 13.96 -5.24 1.91
N PRO A 72 13.43 -5.45 0.69
CA PRO A 72 13.30 -6.79 0.13
C PRO A 72 14.69 -7.40 -0.06
N LYS A 73 14.86 -8.65 0.39
CA LYS A 73 16.10 -9.40 0.17
C LYS A 73 16.17 -9.90 -1.26
N HIS A 74 17.38 -10.21 -1.71
CA HIS A 74 17.65 -10.80 -3.02
C HIS A 74 16.69 -11.96 -3.35
N ASP A 75 16.55 -12.93 -2.43
CA ASP A 75 15.75 -14.13 -2.69
C ASP A 75 14.27 -13.82 -2.91
N LEU A 76 13.73 -12.80 -2.21
CA LEU A 76 12.36 -12.35 -2.39
C LEU A 76 12.18 -11.68 -3.76
N LEU A 77 13.17 -10.90 -4.22
CA LEU A 77 13.13 -10.29 -5.55
C LEU A 77 13.30 -11.35 -6.64
N ALA A 78 14.12 -12.38 -6.44
CA ALA A 78 14.26 -13.49 -7.36
C ALA A 78 12.95 -14.28 -7.50
N GLU A 79 12.26 -14.55 -6.39
CA GLU A 79 10.94 -15.19 -6.41
C GLU A 79 9.90 -14.32 -7.13
N LEU A 80 9.87 -13.00 -6.84
CA LEU A 80 8.99 -12.07 -7.54
C LEU A 80 9.25 -12.06 -9.05
N THR A 81 10.51 -12.06 -9.47
CA THR A 81 10.89 -12.16 -10.89
C THR A 81 10.37 -13.45 -11.51
N ALA A 82 10.51 -14.59 -10.83
CA ALA A 82 10.01 -15.87 -11.34
C ALA A 82 8.49 -15.86 -11.56
N TYR A 83 7.70 -15.22 -10.67
CA TYR A 83 6.27 -15.05 -10.89
C TYR A 83 5.96 -14.18 -12.11
N VAL A 84 6.77 -13.14 -12.36
CA VAL A 84 6.62 -12.27 -13.53
C VAL A 84 6.97 -13.00 -14.81
N GLU A 85 8.09 -13.72 -14.84
CA GLU A 85 8.54 -14.50 -16.01
C GLU A 85 7.57 -15.63 -16.37
N ARG A 86 6.92 -16.23 -15.37
CA ARG A 86 5.86 -17.24 -15.55
C ARG A 86 4.48 -16.65 -15.89
N GLU A 87 4.37 -15.33 -15.94
CA GLU A 87 3.12 -14.58 -16.12
C GLU A 87 2.06 -14.77 -15.01
N ASP A 88 2.41 -15.39 -13.88
CA ASP A 88 1.55 -15.50 -12.69
C ASP A 88 1.30 -14.11 -12.06
N LEU A 89 2.22 -13.18 -12.26
CA LEU A 89 2.11 -11.78 -11.86
C LEU A 89 2.46 -10.87 -13.04
N ARG A 90 1.67 -9.83 -13.27
CA ARG A 90 1.94 -8.84 -14.31
C ARG A 90 2.14 -7.45 -13.69
N PRO A 91 3.26 -6.76 -13.96
CA PRO A 91 3.43 -5.38 -13.52
C PRO A 91 2.42 -4.48 -14.22
N VAL A 92 1.72 -3.65 -13.45
CA VAL A 92 0.82 -2.63 -14.00
C VAL A 92 1.60 -1.33 -14.16
N VAL A 93 1.93 -1.00 -15.40
CA VAL A 93 2.58 0.26 -15.78
C VAL A 93 1.49 1.22 -16.25
N ASP A 94 1.42 2.38 -15.61
CA ASP A 94 0.48 3.44 -16.00
C ASP A 94 1.02 4.18 -17.22
N THR A 95 2.27 4.65 -17.12
CA THR A 95 2.95 5.41 -18.17
C THR A 95 4.45 5.20 -18.14
N VAL A 96 5.05 5.30 -19.32
CA VAL A 96 6.50 5.36 -19.52
C VAL A 96 6.85 6.76 -20.03
N ARG A 97 7.78 7.45 -19.38
CA ARG A 97 8.23 8.79 -19.79
C ARG A 97 9.76 8.84 -19.90
N PRO A 98 10.33 9.63 -20.82
CA PRO A 98 11.78 9.84 -20.86
C PRO A 98 12.25 10.60 -19.62
N LEU A 99 13.52 10.46 -19.24
CA LEU A 99 14.11 11.17 -18.10
C LEU A 99 13.95 12.70 -18.20
N ALA A 100 13.97 13.26 -19.41
CA ALA A 100 13.73 14.68 -19.66
C ALA A 100 12.37 15.17 -19.11
N GLU A 101 11.41 14.27 -18.94
CA GLU A 101 10.06 14.57 -18.44
C GLU A 101 9.86 14.22 -16.96
N ILE A 102 10.93 13.99 -16.19
CA ILE A 102 10.85 13.57 -14.79
C ILE A 102 9.98 14.52 -13.92
N ALA A 103 10.07 15.83 -14.14
CA ALA A 103 9.24 16.81 -13.44
C ALA A 103 7.75 16.69 -13.79
N ALA A 104 7.43 16.33 -15.04
CA ALA A 104 6.06 16.09 -15.46
C ALA A 104 5.52 14.76 -14.91
N ALA A 105 6.37 13.74 -14.77
CA ALA A 105 6.01 12.47 -14.14
C ALA A 105 5.64 12.67 -12.66
N HIS A 106 6.42 13.45 -11.90
CA HIS A 106 6.11 13.76 -10.50
C HIS A 106 4.82 14.56 -10.35
N ARG A 107 4.62 15.61 -11.18
CA ARG A 107 3.36 16.38 -11.17
C ARG A 107 2.14 15.51 -11.49
N ALA A 108 2.26 14.55 -12.39
CA ALA A 108 1.19 13.61 -12.70
C ALA A 108 0.88 12.67 -11.52
N LEU A 109 1.92 12.19 -10.83
CA LEU A 109 1.76 11.39 -9.62
C LEU A 109 1.07 12.18 -8.49
N GLU A 110 1.50 13.42 -8.25
CA GLU A 110 0.94 14.33 -7.24
C GLU A 110 -0.52 14.69 -7.51
N ALA A 111 -0.91 14.83 -8.78
CA ALA A 111 -2.30 15.05 -9.17
C ALA A 111 -3.21 13.84 -8.85
N GLY A 112 -2.63 12.66 -8.62
CA GLY A 112 -3.34 11.42 -8.30
C GLY A 112 -4.03 10.78 -9.51
N GLY A 113 -4.82 9.73 -9.25
CA GLY A 113 -5.58 9.01 -10.29
C GLY A 113 -4.77 8.01 -11.13
N VAL A 114 -3.46 7.90 -10.88
CA VAL A 114 -2.54 6.95 -11.51
C VAL A 114 -2.97 5.51 -11.22
N ARG A 115 -2.97 4.65 -12.24
CA ARG A 115 -3.27 3.21 -12.11
C ARG A 115 -2.04 2.40 -12.46
N GLY A 116 -1.22 2.12 -11.45
CA GLY A 116 0.03 1.37 -11.62
C GLY A 116 1.25 2.23 -11.28
N LYS A 117 2.38 1.96 -11.94
CA LYS A 117 3.63 2.69 -11.75
C LYS A 117 3.96 3.60 -12.94
N HIS A 118 4.52 4.76 -12.65
CA HIS A 118 5.29 5.52 -13.62
C HIS A 118 6.67 4.89 -13.79
N VAL A 119 7.09 4.68 -15.03
CA VAL A 119 8.43 4.19 -15.38
C VAL A 119 9.17 5.29 -16.11
N ILE A 120 10.42 5.53 -15.71
CA ILE A 120 11.29 6.50 -16.37
C ILE A 120 12.28 5.76 -17.26
N GLY A 121 12.22 6.05 -18.56
CA GLY A 121 13.19 5.59 -19.55
C GLY A 121 14.44 6.46 -19.53
N LEU A 122 15.61 5.82 -19.57
CA LEU A 122 16.92 6.50 -19.57
C LEU A 122 17.52 6.68 -20.98
N VAL A 123 16.80 6.23 -22.02
CA VAL A 123 17.19 6.25 -23.44
C VAL A 123 16.38 7.24 -24.23
#